data_AF-A0A2V5QAU0-F1
#
_entry.id   AF-A0A2V5QAU0-F1
#
_cell.length_a   1.000
_cell.length_b   1.000
_cell.length_c   1.000
_cell.angle_alpha   90.00
_cell.angle_beta   90.00
_cell.angle_gamma   90.00
#
_symmetry.space_group_name_H-M   'P 1'
#
loop_
_entity.id
_entity.type
_entity.pdbx_description
1 polymer ?
#
loop_
_entity_poly.entity_id
_entity_poly.type
_entity_poly.pdbx_seq_one_letter_code
_entity_poly.pdbx_strand_id
1 'polypeptide(L)'
;MKRNHLTIHRLAISAFCLAFLAISSLSAQHAPFEKTAGPPGLTVTVIYKANNVVYAGTQLQGIYKSTDNGSNWIAANNGIDRARISDIIASGPNVLAATSSGCPGFNNVFKSTDNGTSWSPTSGLDDKIVEAFAIKGSAIYAP
;
A
#
# COMPACT_ATOMS: atom_id res chain seq x y z
N MET A 1 6.97 -46.34 71.95
CA MET A 1 6.80 -46.30 70.48
C MET A 1 7.38 -44.97 69.99
N LYS A 2 8.69 -44.87 69.70
CA LYS A 2 9.35 -45.07 68.40
C LYS A 2 8.69 -44.34 67.21
N ARG A 3 9.21 -43.17 66.84
CA ARG A 3 9.93 -42.99 65.58
C ARG A 3 10.75 -41.68 65.56
N ASN A 4 12.05 -41.87 65.40
CA ASN A 4 13.07 -40.87 65.09
C ASN A 4 13.07 -40.56 63.58
N HIS A 5 13.82 -39.51 63.21
CA HIS A 5 14.52 -39.30 61.93
C HIS A 5 13.64 -38.84 60.74
N LEU A 6 14.00 -37.84 59.93
CA LEU A 6 15.33 -37.52 59.37
C LEU A 6 15.35 -36.04 58.88
N THR A 7 16.42 -35.31 59.18
CA THR A 7 16.81 -34.04 58.54
C THR A 7 17.29 -34.31 57.11
N ILE A 8 16.95 -33.47 56.12
CA ILE A 8 17.66 -33.41 54.82
C ILE A 8 17.96 -31.95 54.47
N HIS A 9 19.21 -31.54 54.72
CA HIS A 9 19.89 -30.51 53.92
C HIS A 9 20.51 -31.20 52.70
N ARG A 10 20.25 -30.73 51.47
CA ARG A 10 21.22 -30.84 50.37
C ARG A 10 21.18 -29.60 49.48
N LEU A 11 22.38 -29.08 49.23
CA LEU A 11 22.73 -27.95 48.38
C LEU A 11 22.58 -28.23 46.87
N ALA A 12 22.40 -27.13 46.13
CA ALA A 12 22.96 -26.77 44.82
C ALA A 12 22.72 -27.65 43.58
N ILE A 13 22.05 -27.05 42.58
CA ILE A 13 22.59 -26.99 41.20
C ILE A 13 22.51 -25.53 40.73
N SER A 14 23.70 -24.97 40.47
CA SER A 14 23.96 -23.73 39.78
C SER A 14 24.05 -24.01 38.27
N ALA A 15 23.52 -23.14 37.41
CA ALA A 15 24.17 -22.72 36.16
C ALA A 15 23.29 -21.73 35.37
N PHE A 16 23.83 -20.53 35.16
CA PHE A 16 23.83 -19.83 33.87
C PHE A 16 22.48 -19.46 33.21
N CYS A 17 22.10 -18.19 33.35
CA CYS A 17 21.73 -17.36 32.20
C CYS A 17 21.80 -15.88 32.62
N LEU A 18 23.04 -15.38 32.78
CA LEU A 18 23.30 -13.96 32.58
C LEU A 18 23.09 -13.66 31.08
N ALA A 19 22.52 -12.48 30.82
CA ALA A 19 22.33 -11.85 29.52
C ALA A 19 21.19 -12.39 28.65
N PHE A 20 20.01 -11.78 28.80
CA PHE A 20 19.41 -11.13 27.63
C PHE A 20 18.85 -9.78 28.08
N LEU A 21 19.62 -8.72 27.76
CA LEU A 21 19.08 -7.39 27.57
C LEU A 21 17.94 -7.50 26.54
N ALA A 22 16.69 -7.57 26.98
CA ALA A 22 15.61 -7.07 26.17
C ALA A 22 15.54 -5.58 26.44
N ILE A 23 16.37 -4.86 25.69
CA ILE A 23 16.28 -3.43 25.44
C ILE A 23 14.78 -3.09 25.46
N SER A 24 14.32 -2.31 26.45
CA SER A 24 13.06 -1.59 26.32
C SER A 24 13.16 -0.98 24.94
N SER A 25 12.37 -1.42 23.98
CA SER A 25 12.58 -1.02 22.60
C SER A 25 12.56 0.49 22.63
N LEU A 26 13.76 1.07 22.54
CA LEU A 26 13.92 2.42 22.10
C LEU A 26 13.10 2.35 20.83
N SER A 27 12.00 3.07 20.76
CA SER A 27 11.49 3.45 19.47
C SER A 27 12.65 4.24 18.89
N ALA A 28 13.63 3.51 18.33
CA ALA A 28 14.57 4.00 17.35
C ALA A 28 13.59 4.51 16.32
N GLN A 29 13.39 5.81 16.43
CA GLN A 29 12.35 6.55 15.77
C GLN A 29 12.63 6.28 14.31
N HIS A 30 11.93 5.30 13.75
CA HIS A 30 12.01 5.07 12.33
C HIS A 30 11.62 6.41 11.75
N ALA A 31 12.45 6.93 10.83
CA ALA A 31 12.03 8.06 10.03
C ALA A 31 10.60 7.76 9.56
N PRO A 32 9.70 8.75 9.48
CA PRO A 32 8.30 8.50 9.08
C PRO A 32 8.17 8.00 7.62
N PHE A 33 9.29 7.61 7.01
CA PHE A 33 9.46 7.21 5.63
C PHE A 33 10.21 5.88 5.57
N GLU A 34 9.63 4.92 4.85
CA GLU A 34 10.29 3.69 4.44
C GLU A 34 10.58 3.77 2.94
N LYS A 35 11.81 3.44 2.53
CA LYS A 35 12.16 3.42 1.10
C LYS A 35 11.56 2.18 0.46
N THR A 36 10.72 2.36 -0.55
CA THR A 36 10.19 1.27 -1.37
C THR A 36 11.06 1.06 -2.62
N ALA A 37 10.95 -0.10 -3.26
CA ALA A 37 11.62 -0.34 -4.55
C ALA A 37 11.06 0.58 -5.65
N GLY A 38 9.79 0.96 -5.53
CA GLY A 38 9.02 1.68 -6.54
C GLY A 38 8.81 0.86 -7.82
N PRO A 39 7.96 1.34 -8.75
CA PRO A 39 7.88 0.77 -10.08
C PRO A 39 9.24 0.85 -10.81
N PRO A 40 9.67 -0.19 -11.54
CA PRO A 40 11.03 -0.30 -12.05
C PRO A 40 11.35 0.75 -13.14
N GLY A 41 12.21 1.71 -12.80
CA GLY A 41 12.78 2.69 -13.75
C GLY A 41 11.79 3.75 -14.26
N LEU A 42 10.65 3.93 -13.58
CA LEU A 42 9.58 4.81 -14.02
C LEU A 42 9.42 6.01 -13.09
N THR A 43 9.13 7.17 -13.67
CA THR A 43 8.68 8.34 -12.93
C THR A 43 7.27 8.11 -12.42
N VAL A 44 7.13 8.06 -11.09
CA VAL A 44 5.85 8.00 -10.40
C VAL A 44 5.27 9.40 -10.29
N THR A 45 4.02 9.57 -10.72
CA THR A 45 3.29 10.84 -10.68
C THR A 45 2.36 10.92 -9.48
N VAL A 46 1.83 9.78 -9.03
CA VAL A 46 0.93 9.67 -7.88
C VAL A 46 1.14 8.34 -7.17
N ILE A 47 1.05 8.36 -5.84
CA ILE A 47 0.98 7.16 -5.01
C ILE A 47 -0.29 7.21 -4.18
N TYR A 48 -1.03 6.11 -4.13
CA TYR A 48 -2.29 6.03 -3.40
C TYR A 48 -2.45 4.66 -2.75
N LYS A 49 -2.98 4.60 -1.53
CA LYS A 49 -3.22 3.34 -0.82
C LYS A 49 -4.72 3.16 -0.59
N ALA A 50 -5.24 2.02 -1.03
CA ALA A 50 -6.60 1.58 -0.75
C ALA A 50 -6.69 0.04 -0.70
N ASN A 51 -7.58 -0.50 0.12
CA ASN A 51 -7.91 -1.93 0.15
C ASN A 51 -6.68 -2.87 0.30
N ASN A 52 -5.72 -2.50 1.16
CA ASN A 52 -4.43 -3.20 1.34
C ASN A 52 -3.54 -3.29 0.08
N VAL A 53 -3.80 -2.44 -0.91
CA VAL A 53 -2.98 -2.30 -2.11
C VAL A 53 -2.42 -0.88 -2.14
N VAL A 54 -1.14 -0.77 -2.53
CA VAL A 54 -0.52 0.50 -2.89
C VAL A 54 -0.51 0.58 -4.41
N TYR A 55 -1.03 1.67 -4.95
CA TYR A 55 -1.05 1.99 -6.37
C TYR A 55 -0.03 3.08 -6.65
N ALA A 56 0.64 2.98 -7.78
CA ALA A 56 1.52 4.01 -8.31
C ALA A 56 1.08 4.32 -9.74
N GLY A 57 0.63 5.55 -9.95
CA GLY A 57 0.46 6.10 -11.29
C GLY A 57 1.82 6.52 -11.85
N THR A 58 2.04 6.28 -13.13
CA THR A 58 3.31 6.60 -13.79
C THR A 58 3.10 7.60 -14.92
N GLN A 59 4.20 8.23 -15.34
CA GLN A 59 4.16 9.23 -16.40
C GLN A 59 3.75 8.65 -17.77
N LEU A 60 4.05 7.38 -18.07
CA LEU A 60 3.86 6.83 -19.42
C LEU A 60 3.41 5.36 -19.48
N GLN A 61 3.42 4.63 -18.37
CA GLN A 61 3.19 3.19 -18.37
C GLN A 61 1.97 2.78 -17.52
N GLY A 62 1.05 3.72 -17.32
CA GLY A 62 -0.18 3.48 -16.57
C GLY A 62 0.09 3.27 -15.08
N ILE A 63 -0.60 2.29 -14.50
CA ILE A 63 -0.64 1.99 -13.07
C ILE A 63 0.19 0.74 -12.77
N TYR A 64 0.95 0.82 -11.68
CA TYR A 64 1.55 -0.32 -11.01
C TYR A 64 0.90 -0.49 -9.65
N LYS A 65 0.88 -1.72 -9.13
CA LYS A 65 0.38 -2.01 -7.79
C LYS A 65 1.33 -2.90 -6.99
N SER A 66 1.24 -2.78 -5.68
CA SER A 66 1.93 -3.60 -4.69
C SER A 66 0.96 -4.07 -3.63
N THR A 67 1.07 -5.34 -3.26
CA THR A 67 0.31 -5.99 -2.17
C THR A 67 1.19 -6.31 -0.95
N ASP A 68 2.47 -5.92 -1.01
CA ASP A 68 3.51 -6.23 -0.02
C ASP A 68 4.23 -4.96 0.45
N ASN A 69 3.43 -3.90 0.66
CA ASN A 69 3.86 -2.60 1.17
C ASN A 69 4.96 -1.91 0.33
N GLY A 70 4.94 -2.11 -0.99
CA GLY A 70 5.87 -1.49 -1.92
C GLY A 70 7.20 -2.24 -2.08
N SER A 71 7.32 -3.46 -1.54
CA SER A 71 8.49 -4.31 -1.71
C SER A 71 8.60 -4.79 -3.16
N ASN A 72 7.48 -5.18 -3.77
CA ASN A 72 7.37 -5.56 -5.18
C ASN A 72 6.22 -4.81 -5.87
N TRP A 73 6.41 -4.52 -7.14
CA TRP A 73 5.46 -3.79 -7.97
C TRP A 73 5.18 -4.54 -9.27
N ILE A 74 3.89 -4.73 -9.58
CA ILE A 74 3.44 -5.36 -10.82
C ILE A 74 2.58 -4.39 -11.61
N ALA A 75 2.62 -4.49 -12.94
CA ALA A 75 1.77 -3.68 -13.80
C ALA A 75 0.28 -4.04 -13.58
N ALA A 76 -0.58 -3.02 -13.53
CA ALA A 76 -2.00 -3.12 -13.24
C ALA A 76 -2.82 -2.36 -14.30
N ASN A 77 -2.52 -2.61 -15.57
CA ASN A 77 -3.00 -1.82 -16.71
C ASN A 77 -4.14 -2.47 -17.50
N ASN A 78 -4.70 -3.59 -17.06
CA ASN A 78 -5.74 -4.27 -17.83
C ASN A 78 -6.98 -3.37 -17.98
N GLY A 79 -7.27 -2.93 -19.21
CA GLY A 79 -8.34 -1.97 -19.51
C GLY A 79 -7.93 -0.49 -19.52
N ILE A 80 -6.65 -0.17 -19.24
CA ILE A 80 -6.05 1.15 -19.39
C ILE A 80 -4.90 1.05 -20.38
N ASP A 81 -5.01 1.72 -21.52
CA ASP A 81 -3.88 1.86 -22.44
C ASP A 81 -2.74 2.62 -21.76
N ARG A 82 -1.50 2.35 -22.19
CA ARG A 82 -0.31 3.00 -21.62
C ARG A 82 -0.45 4.52 -21.68
N ALA A 83 -0.72 5.11 -20.53
CA ALA A 83 -1.04 6.53 -20.38
C ALA A 83 -0.34 7.12 -19.17
N ARG A 84 -0.24 8.45 -19.15
CA ARG A 84 0.08 9.20 -17.94
C ARG A 84 -1.08 9.09 -16.98
N ILE A 85 -0.81 8.68 -15.75
CA ILE A 85 -1.78 8.72 -14.66
C ILE A 85 -1.60 10.04 -13.92
N SER A 86 -2.62 10.89 -13.90
CA SER A 86 -2.60 12.17 -13.21
C SER A 86 -2.92 12.01 -11.72
N ASP A 87 -3.93 11.21 -11.39
CA ASP A 87 -4.35 10.98 -10.01
C ASP A 87 -5.06 9.63 -9.82
N ILE A 88 -5.10 9.16 -8.57
CA ILE A 88 -5.78 7.92 -8.14
C ILE A 88 -6.53 8.20 -6.83
N ILE A 89 -7.77 7.74 -6.74
CA ILE A 89 -8.59 7.88 -5.53
C ILE A 89 -9.47 6.65 -5.32
N ALA A 90 -9.96 6.41 -4.10
CA ALA A 90 -10.92 5.33 -3.83
C ALA A 90 -12.13 5.80 -3.04
N SER A 91 -13.27 5.17 -3.30
CA SER A 91 -14.52 5.31 -2.54
C SER A 91 -15.13 3.93 -2.32
N GLY A 92 -15.08 3.45 -1.08
CA GLY A 92 -15.42 2.07 -0.73
C GLY A 92 -14.54 1.05 -1.47
N PRO A 93 -15.13 0.02 -2.11
CA PRO A 93 -14.36 -0.98 -2.85
C PRO A 93 -13.84 -0.48 -4.21
N ASN A 94 -14.29 0.69 -4.66
CA ASN A 94 -13.97 1.21 -5.98
C ASN A 94 -12.71 2.06 -5.94
N VAL A 95 -11.81 1.84 -6.89
CA VAL A 95 -10.65 2.70 -7.15
C VAL A 95 -10.85 3.38 -8.49
N LEU A 96 -10.63 4.68 -8.56
CA LEU A 96 -10.64 5.46 -9.79
C LEU A 96 -9.22 5.93 -10.11
N ALA A 97 -8.90 5.98 -11.40
CA ALA A 97 -7.66 6.52 -11.91
C ALA A 97 -7.97 7.49 -13.05
N ALA A 98 -7.38 8.68 -12.98
CA ALA A 98 -7.42 9.65 -14.05
C ALA A 98 -6.21 9.44 -14.97
N THR A 99 -6.47 9.42 -16.27
CA THR A 99 -5.46 9.44 -17.31
C THR A 99 -5.46 10.82 -17.97
N SER A 100 -4.28 11.38 -18.21
CA SER A 100 -4.16 12.58 -19.03
C SER A 100 -3.85 12.15 -20.46
N SER A 101 -4.89 11.82 -21.23
CA SER A 101 -4.77 11.71 -22.69
C SER A 101 -5.29 13.01 -23.28
N GLY A 102 -4.41 13.81 -23.90
CA GLY A 102 -4.80 15.07 -24.55
C GLY A 102 -5.58 14.88 -25.85
N CYS A 103 -6.00 13.64 -26.14
CA CYS A 103 -6.71 13.28 -27.36
C CYS A 103 -8.23 13.39 -27.13
N PRO A 104 -8.96 14.18 -27.93
CA PRO A 104 -10.42 14.22 -27.88
C PRO A 104 -11.05 12.85 -28.19
N GLY A 105 -12.15 12.50 -27.53
CA GLY A 105 -12.89 11.25 -27.74
C GLY A 105 -12.38 10.05 -26.92
N PHE A 106 -11.43 10.27 -26.01
CA PHE A 106 -10.87 9.22 -25.15
C PHE A 106 -11.41 9.30 -23.73
N ASN A 107 -11.61 8.13 -23.13
CA ASN A 107 -11.95 8.02 -21.72
C ASN A 107 -10.73 8.40 -20.89
N ASN A 108 -10.91 9.39 -20.01
CA ASN A 108 -9.83 9.93 -19.18
C ASN A 108 -9.97 9.53 -17.71
N VAL A 109 -11.04 8.81 -17.35
CA VAL A 109 -11.23 8.28 -16.01
C VAL A 109 -11.67 6.82 -16.10
N PHE A 110 -10.97 5.98 -15.34
CA PHE A 110 -11.19 4.55 -15.28
C PHE A 110 -11.47 4.13 -13.86
N LYS A 111 -12.32 3.12 -13.69
CA LYS A 111 -12.68 2.55 -12.39
C LYS A 111 -12.32 1.07 -12.35
N SER A 112 -11.80 0.64 -11.21
CA SER A 112 -11.65 -0.76 -10.83
C SER A 112 -12.51 -1.06 -9.61
N THR A 113 -13.09 -2.26 -9.59
CA THR A 113 -13.83 -2.81 -8.45
C THR A 113 -13.18 -4.08 -7.89
N ASP A 114 -11.97 -4.41 -8.39
CA ASP A 114 -11.25 -5.66 -8.14
C ASP A 114 -9.78 -5.41 -7.75
N ASN A 115 -9.57 -4.29 -7.05
CA ASN A 115 -8.27 -3.82 -6.56
C ASN A 115 -7.23 -3.67 -7.70
N GLY A 116 -7.64 -3.10 -8.83
CA GLY A 116 -6.80 -2.82 -9.99
C GLY A 116 -6.35 -4.09 -10.71
N THR A 117 -7.18 -5.12 -10.74
CA THR A 117 -6.94 -6.30 -11.60
C THR A 117 -7.48 -6.04 -13.00
N SER A 118 -8.60 -5.32 -13.09
CA SER A 118 -9.15 -4.76 -14.31
C SER A 118 -9.72 -3.37 -14.08
N TRP A 119 -9.77 -2.60 -15.15
CA TRP A 119 -10.28 -1.24 -15.18
C TRP A 119 -11.30 -1.10 -16.31
N SER A 120 -12.30 -0.28 -16.08
CA SER A 120 -13.30 0.06 -17.10
C SER A 120 -13.52 1.57 -17.11
N PRO A 121 -13.72 2.18 -18.30
CA PRO A 121 -14.09 3.58 -18.39
C PRO A 121 -15.29 3.96 -17.52
N THR A 122 -15.27 5.15 -16.96
CA THR A 122 -16.43 5.74 -16.27
C THR A 122 -17.14 6.73 -17.18
N SER A 123 -18.48 6.66 -17.24
CA SER A 123 -19.29 7.66 -17.93
C SER A 123 -19.44 8.95 -17.11
N GLY A 124 -19.69 10.07 -17.81
CA GLY A 124 -20.01 11.37 -17.19
C GLY A 124 -18.80 12.27 -16.93
N LEU A 125 -17.59 11.77 -17.17
CA LEU A 125 -16.34 12.55 -17.25
C LEU A 125 -15.64 12.32 -18.59
N ASP A 126 -16.39 11.83 -19.57
CA ASP A 126 -15.94 11.61 -20.94
C ASP A 126 -15.40 12.94 -21.49
N ASP A 127 -14.25 12.91 -22.17
CA ASP A 127 -13.55 14.10 -22.72
C ASP A 127 -13.07 15.15 -21.71
N LYS A 128 -13.13 14.90 -20.39
CA LYS A 128 -12.56 15.79 -19.36
C LYS A 128 -11.14 15.39 -19.01
N ILE A 129 -10.22 16.35 -18.98
CA ILE A 129 -8.89 16.14 -18.42
C ILE A 129 -8.99 16.33 -16.91
N VAL A 130 -8.91 15.24 -16.16
CA VAL A 130 -8.87 15.28 -14.71
C VAL A 130 -7.41 15.24 -14.27
N GLU A 131 -6.91 16.33 -13.69
CA GLU A 131 -5.55 16.36 -13.12
C GLU A 131 -5.53 15.98 -11.63
N ALA A 132 -6.68 16.10 -10.95
CA ALA A 132 -6.80 15.77 -9.53
C ALA A 132 -8.25 15.43 -9.16
N PHE A 133 -8.40 14.51 -8.22
CA PHE A 133 -9.63 14.20 -7.53
C PHE A 133 -9.64 14.77 -6.11
N ALA A 134 -10.83 14.93 -5.55
CA ALA A 134 -11.05 15.08 -4.13
C ALA A 134 -12.19 14.18 -3.68
N ILE A 135 -12.24 13.82 -2.39
CA ILE A 135 -13.31 12.99 -1.84
C ILE A 135 -13.85 13.57 -0.53
N LYS A 136 -15.18 13.53 -0.36
CA LYS A 136 -15.87 13.83 0.90
C LYS A 136 -16.96 12.79 1.13
N GLY A 137 -16.78 11.95 2.15
CA GLY A 137 -17.64 10.78 2.35
C GLY A 137 -17.47 9.80 1.19
N SER A 138 -18.57 9.44 0.52
CA SER A 138 -18.53 8.60 -0.69
C SER A 138 -18.49 9.38 -2.00
N ALA A 139 -18.62 10.71 -1.95
CA ALA A 139 -18.68 11.56 -3.14
C ALA A 139 -17.28 11.96 -3.60
N ILE A 140 -16.98 11.68 -4.86
CA ILE A 140 -15.74 12.08 -5.54
C ILE A 140 -16.02 13.34 -6.37
N TYR A 141 -15.10 14.29 -6.32
CA TYR A 141 -15.11 15.56 -7.03
C TYR A 141 -13.93 15.60 -7.99
N ALA A 142 -14.17 16.09 -9.21
CA ALA A 142 -13.16 16.36 -10.23
C ALA A 142 -13.55 17.65 -10.98
N PRO A 143 -12.59 18.50 -11.38
CA PRO A 143 -12.84 19.72 -12.15
C PRO A 143 -13.19 19.45 -13.63
#